data_AF-A0A367M2X3-F1
#
_entry.id   AF-A0A367M2X3-F1
#
_cell.length_a   1.000
_cell.length_b   1.000
_cell.length_c   1.000
_cell.angle_alpha   90.00
_cell.angle_beta   90.00
_cell.angle_gamma   90.00
#
_symmetry.space_group_name_H-M   'P 1'
#
loop_
_entity.id
_entity.type
_entity.pdbx_description
1 polymer ?
#
loop_
_entity_poly.entity_id
_entity_poly.type
_entity_poly.pdbx_seq_one_letter_code
_entity_poly.pdbx_strand_id
1 'polypeptide(L)'
;IEHKRGIHGNATCVMNFDAATGFLIGPPNKGLNCMFTFMNTARLGTALQGLAHAEVGFQGGIAYARERLQMRSLTGPKAPEKPADPIIVHPDVRRMLLTMKAFAEGNRAMLYFAAKQVDIVQRSQDEEQKKAADSMLAFLTPIAKAFMTEVGFESANHGVQIFGGHGFIAEHGMEQNVRDSRISMLYEGTTGVQALDLLGRKVLMTQGEALKGFTKIVHKFCQANEANEAVKEFVAPLAQLNKEWGDLTMKVGMAAMKDREEVGAASVDYLMYSGYACLAYFWADMARLAAEKLAASTGEEAFFRRFPEEVSYHVMGEGFTWETQDRQRDIAKAEAAWKVAAQLLADPDVGLVVLDELNIALKHGYLELDRVLADIQARPAMQHVVVTGRGAQPGMIEAADTVTEMSLVKHAFKAGIKAQKGVEF
;
A
#
# COMPACT_ATOMS: atom_id res chain seq x y z
N ILE A 1 30.37 -12.41 24.26
CA ILE A 1 29.14 -11.99 23.53
C ILE A 1 29.01 -10.50 23.71
N GLU A 2 28.71 -9.75 22.65
CA GLU A 2 28.59 -8.30 22.69
C GLU A 2 27.34 -7.84 23.45
N HIS A 3 27.47 -6.79 24.27
CA HIS A 3 26.36 -6.09 24.90
C HIS A 3 25.81 -5.03 23.94
N LYS A 4 24.68 -5.32 23.30
CA LYS A 4 24.08 -4.50 22.24
C LYS A 4 22.92 -3.64 22.75
N ARG A 5 22.62 -2.57 22.01
CA ARG A 5 21.45 -1.70 22.25
C ARG A 5 20.12 -2.43 22.01
N GLY A 6 20.03 -3.26 20.96
CA GLY A 6 18.85 -4.04 20.60
C GLY A 6 19.22 -5.44 20.16
N ILE A 7 18.26 -6.17 19.60
CA ILE A 7 18.36 -7.55 19.10
C ILE A 7 19.05 -8.48 20.11
N HIS A 8 18.67 -8.36 21.38
CA HIS A 8 19.33 -9.06 22.50
C HIS A 8 19.26 -10.59 22.37
N GLY A 9 18.19 -11.11 21.77
CA GLY A 9 18.03 -12.55 21.50
C GLY A 9 18.97 -13.10 20.42
N ASN A 10 19.69 -12.24 19.68
CA ASN A 10 20.69 -12.65 18.69
C ASN A 10 22.10 -12.57 19.29
N ALA A 11 22.79 -13.71 19.40
CA ALA A 11 24.16 -13.75 19.90
C ALA A 11 25.12 -13.11 18.88
N THR A 12 25.93 -12.16 19.34
CA THR A 12 26.98 -11.53 18.53
C THR A 12 28.31 -11.80 19.23
N CYS A 13 29.24 -12.41 18.51
CA CYS A 13 30.41 -13.05 19.10
C CYS A 13 31.71 -12.55 18.47
N VAL A 14 32.75 -12.44 19.30
CA VAL A 14 34.13 -12.56 18.83
C VAL A 14 34.38 -14.04 18.58
N MET A 15 34.82 -14.38 17.36
CA MET A 15 35.12 -15.75 16.96
C MET A 15 36.65 -15.94 16.88
N ASN A 16 37.20 -16.85 17.67
CA ASN A 16 38.62 -17.21 17.65
C ASN A 16 38.80 -18.54 16.93
N PHE A 17 39.63 -18.56 15.89
CA PHE A 17 39.99 -19.75 15.14
C PHE A 17 41.49 -20.02 15.31
N ASP A 18 41.85 -20.93 16.22
CA ASP A 18 43.24 -21.35 16.45
C ASP A 18 43.42 -22.80 15.96
N ALA A 19 44.39 -23.00 15.06
CA ALA A 19 44.64 -24.26 14.34
C ALA A 19 43.35 -24.95 13.81
N ALA A 20 42.32 -24.16 13.50
CA ALA A 20 41.02 -24.68 13.10
C ALA A 20 41.12 -25.31 11.70
N THR A 21 40.52 -26.50 11.54
CA THR A 21 40.44 -27.14 10.23
C THR A 21 39.50 -26.35 9.32
N GLY A 22 40.02 -25.88 8.18
CA GLY A 22 39.26 -25.17 7.16
C GLY A 22 39.23 -25.93 5.84
N PHE A 23 38.15 -25.75 5.08
CA PHE A 23 38.02 -26.28 3.72
C PHE A 23 37.88 -25.13 2.73
N LEU A 24 38.62 -25.18 1.63
CA LEU A 24 38.53 -24.16 0.59
C LEU A 24 37.18 -24.26 -0.12
N ILE A 25 36.46 -23.14 -0.18
CA ILE A 25 35.23 -22.98 -0.97
C ILE A 25 35.57 -22.12 -2.20
N GLY A 26 35.40 -22.68 -3.39
CA GLY A 26 35.71 -22.02 -4.65
C GLY A 26 37.23 -21.97 -4.97
N PRO A 27 37.65 -21.14 -5.94
CA PRO A 27 39.05 -21.06 -6.35
C PRO A 27 39.96 -20.41 -5.29
N PRO A 28 41.25 -20.79 -5.22
CA PRO A 28 42.22 -20.12 -4.36
C PRO A 28 42.25 -18.60 -4.61
N ASN A 29 42.34 -17.81 -3.54
CA ASN A 29 42.42 -16.34 -3.57
C ASN A 29 41.21 -15.61 -4.19
N LYS A 30 40.03 -16.27 -4.28
CA LYS A 30 38.79 -15.67 -4.81
C LYS A 30 37.64 -15.59 -3.79
N GLY A 31 37.96 -15.59 -2.49
CA GLY A 31 36.97 -15.57 -1.41
C GLY A 31 35.98 -14.41 -1.49
N LEU A 32 36.43 -13.19 -1.80
CA LEU A 32 35.52 -12.04 -1.97
C LEU A 32 34.54 -12.23 -3.13
N ASN A 33 34.98 -12.77 -4.27
CA ASN A 33 34.11 -13.05 -5.41
C ASN A 33 33.03 -14.07 -5.03
N CYS A 34 33.41 -15.13 -4.31
CA CYS A 34 32.46 -16.10 -3.76
C CYS A 34 31.48 -15.42 -2.80
N MET A 35 31.95 -14.51 -1.94
CA MET A 35 31.11 -13.78 -0.99
C MET A 35 30.06 -12.88 -1.68
N PHE A 36 30.43 -12.22 -2.78
CA PHE A 36 29.51 -11.36 -3.51
C PHE A 36 28.34 -12.12 -4.16
N THR A 37 28.46 -13.43 -4.37
CA THR A 37 27.37 -14.24 -4.97
C THR A 37 26.11 -14.31 -4.11
N PHE A 38 26.24 -14.22 -2.79
CA PHE A 38 25.11 -14.24 -1.85
C PHE A 38 24.81 -12.87 -1.23
N MET A 39 25.63 -11.86 -1.53
CA MET A 39 25.48 -10.51 -0.96
C MET A 39 24.17 -9.84 -1.39
N ASN A 40 23.70 -10.07 -2.62
CA ASN A 40 22.41 -9.53 -3.06
C ASN A 40 21.25 -10.06 -2.21
N THR A 41 21.21 -11.36 -1.96
CA THR A 41 20.18 -11.98 -1.11
C THR A 41 20.31 -11.55 0.35
N ALA A 42 21.53 -11.47 0.89
CA ALA A 42 21.77 -11.01 2.26
C ALA A 42 21.30 -9.55 2.49
N ARG A 43 21.60 -8.66 1.53
CA ARG A 43 21.16 -7.26 1.57
C ARG A 43 19.64 -7.11 1.43
N LEU A 44 18.98 -7.94 0.61
CA LEU A 44 17.52 -7.98 0.57
C LEU A 44 16.92 -8.50 1.89
N GLY A 45 17.54 -9.48 2.53
CA GLY A 45 17.16 -9.92 3.88
C GLY A 45 17.28 -8.80 4.92
N THR A 46 18.30 -7.94 4.79
CA THR A 46 18.44 -6.74 5.63
C THR A 46 17.39 -5.68 5.30
N ALA A 47 17.08 -5.46 4.02
CA ALA A 47 16.02 -4.55 3.59
C ALA A 47 14.65 -4.96 4.18
N LEU A 48 14.35 -6.26 4.20
CA LEU A 48 13.16 -6.82 4.82
C LEU A 48 13.05 -6.49 6.31
N GLN A 49 14.15 -6.42 7.05
CA GLN A 49 14.11 -6.02 8.47
C GLN A 49 13.64 -4.57 8.62
N GLY A 50 14.14 -3.66 7.79
CA GLY A 50 13.66 -2.28 7.73
C GLY A 50 12.15 -2.20 7.48
N LEU A 51 11.67 -2.93 6.48
CA LEU A 51 10.23 -3.07 6.20
C LEU A 51 9.45 -3.62 7.40
N ALA A 52 9.96 -4.68 8.05
CA ALA A 52 9.28 -5.28 9.20
C ALA A 52 9.12 -4.28 10.36
N HIS A 53 10.15 -3.49 10.64
CA HIS A 53 10.08 -2.46 11.68
C HIS A 53 9.13 -1.31 11.34
N ALA A 54 9.00 -0.96 10.05
CA ALA A 54 7.96 -0.03 9.59
C ALA A 54 6.56 -0.59 9.82
N GLU A 55 6.34 -1.86 9.46
CA GLU A 55 5.04 -2.52 9.64
C GLU A 55 4.64 -2.64 11.11
N VAL A 56 5.57 -3.01 11.99
CA VAL A 56 5.32 -3.09 13.45
C VAL A 56 4.93 -1.72 14.00
N GLY A 57 5.66 -0.66 13.59
CA GLY A 57 5.33 0.71 13.97
C GLY A 57 3.94 1.14 13.49
N PHE A 58 3.60 0.81 12.24
CA PHE A 58 2.30 1.14 11.65
C PHE A 58 1.14 0.41 12.33
N GLN A 59 1.19 -0.93 12.40
CA GLN A 59 0.09 -1.74 12.94
C GLN A 59 -0.16 -1.43 14.42
N GLY A 60 0.89 -1.31 15.22
CA GLY A 60 0.73 -0.93 16.62
C GLY A 60 0.27 0.52 16.78
N GLY A 61 0.82 1.44 15.98
CA GLY A 61 0.44 2.86 15.99
C GLY A 61 -1.03 3.07 15.63
N ILE A 62 -1.53 2.43 14.57
CA ILE A 62 -2.92 2.62 14.13
C ILE A 62 -3.92 2.02 15.12
N ALA A 63 -3.62 0.86 15.70
CA ALA A 63 -4.46 0.24 16.71
C ALA A 63 -4.58 1.15 17.95
N TYR A 64 -3.44 1.60 18.47
CA TYR A 64 -3.42 2.50 19.63
C TYR A 64 -4.12 3.84 19.35
N ALA A 65 -3.91 4.42 18.16
CA ALA A 65 -4.50 5.71 17.80
C ALA A 65 -6.03 5.68 17.67
N ARG A 66 -6.60 4.53 17.29
CA ARG A 66 -8.06 4.32 17.21
C ARG A 66 -8.73 4.24 18.58
N GLU A 67 -8.00 3.85 19.62
CA GLU A 67 -8.55 3.61 20.96
C GLU A 67 -8.21 4.71 21.96
N ARG A 68 -6.99 5.27 21.90
CA ARG A 68 -6.52 6.25 22.88
C ARG A 68 -7.31 7.55 22.76
N LEU A 69 -8.02 7.92 23.82
CA LEU A 69 -8.77 9.18 23.91
C LEU A 69 -7.89 10.31 24.46
N GLN A 70 -7.79 11.42 23.75
CA GLN A 70 -7.11 12.63 24.24
C GLN A 70 -7.49 13.88 23.41
N MET A 71 -7.84 14.97 24.10
CA MET A 71 -8.30 16.23 23.49
C MET A 71 -9.54 16.07 22.58
N ARG A 72 -10.02 17.16 22.00
CA ARG A 72 -11.07 17.17 20.98
C ARG A 72 -10.50 17.53 19.62
N SER A 73 -11.13 17.08 18.55
CA SER A 73 -10.78 17.45 17.19
C SER A 73 -10.98 18.95 16.96
N LEU A 74 -10.11 19.54 16.13
CA LEU A 74 -10.15 20.95 15.73
C LEU A 74 -11.41 21.34 14.95
N THR A 75 -12.11 20.36 14.36
CA THR A 75 -13.35 20.56 13.59
C THR A 75 -14.59 20.15 14.37
N GLY A 76 -14.51 20.22 15.70
CA GLY A 76 -15.52 19.77 16.63
C GLY A 76 -15.38 18.30 17.05
N PRO A 77 -16.08 17.87 18.12
CA PRO A 77 -16.02 16.51 18.65
C PRO A 77 -16.36 15.45 17.59
N LYS A 78 -15.53 14.40 17.50
CA LYS A 78 -15.77 13.24 16.62
C LYS A 78 -16.33 12.03 17.36
N ALA A 79 -16.17 11.98 18.69
CA ALA A 79 -16.87 11.06 19.58
C ALA A 79 -17.60 11.87 20.67
N PRO A 80 -18.74 12.49 20.35
CA PRO A 80 -19.47 13.38 21.27
C PRO A 80 -19.85 12.70 22.60
N GLU A 81 -20.09 11.39 22.56
CA GLU A 81 -20.49 10.56 23.70
C GLU A 81 -19.33 10.19 24.64
N LYS A 82 -18.09 10.35 24.21
CA LYS A 82 -16.87 10.05 24.99
C LYS A 82 -16.31 11.30 25.65
N PRO A 83 -15.49 11.20 26.71
CA PRO A 83 -14.89 12.38 27.37
C PRO A 83 -13.87 13.13 26.49
N ALA A 84 -13.26 12.46 25.50
CA ALA A 84 -12.33 13.01 24.51
C ALA A 84 -12.44 12.23 23.20
N ASP A 85 -11.84 12.74 22.13
CA ASP A 85 -11.82 12.05 20.84
C ASP A 85 -10.62 11.08 20.77
N PRO A 86 -10.74 9.97 20.01
CA PRO A 86 -9.60 9.13 19.69
C PRO A 86 -8.49 9.91 18.97
N ILE A 87 -7.22 9.71 19.33
CA ILE A 87 -6.13 10.54 18.81
C ILE A 87 -5.93 10.42 17.29
N ILE A 88 -6.45 9.36 16.64
CA ILE A 88 -6.43 9.22 15.18
C ILE A 88 -7.12 10.38 14.44
N VAL A 89 -7.96 11.17 15.10
CA VAL A 89 -8.60 12.33 14.46
C VAL A 89 -7.64 13.51 14.29
N HIS A 90 -6.53 13.53 15.03
CA HIS A 90 -5.58 14.65 15.04
C HIS A 90 -4.69 14.64 13.79
N PRO A 91 -4.52 15.77 13.08
CA PRO A 91 -3.78 15.81 11.81
C PRO A 91 -2.35 15.28 11.90
N ASP A 92 -1.61 15.58 12.97
CA ASP A 92 -0.23 15.11 13.11
C ASP A 92 -0.13 13.59 13.31
N VAL A 93 -1.07 13.00 14.08
CA VAL A 93 -1.17 11.54 14.23
C VAL A 93 -1.49 10.88 12.89
N ARG A 94 -2.44 11.45 12.12
CA ARG A 94 -2.76 10.97 10.77
C ARG A 94 -1.57 11.07 9.82
N ARG A 95 -0.82 12.18 9.86
CA ARG A 95 0.41 12.36 9.08
C ARG A 95 1.41 11.24 9.37
N MET A 96 1.73 10.98 10.65
CA MET A 96 2.66 9.90 11.02
C MET A 96 2.15 8.52 10.58
N LEU A 97 0.87 8.22 10.78
CA LEU A 97 0.25 6.96 10.33
C LEU A 97 0.32 6.79 8.81
N LEU A 98 0.00 7.84 8.05
CA LEU A 98 0.05 7.82 6.60
C LEU A 98 1.48 7.71 6.08
N THR A 99 2.46 8.36 6.72
CA THR A 99 3.89 8.19 6.41
C THR A 99 4.32 6.74 6.62
N MET A 100 4.02 6.14 7.77
CA MET A 100 4.36 4.74 8.04
C MET A 100 3.67 3.77 7.07
N LYS A 101 2.38 4.00 6.75
CA LYS A 101 1.63 3.21 5.75
C LYS A 101 2.28 3.32 4.37
N ALA A 102 2.61 4.53 3.94
CA ALA A 102 3.26 4.81 2.66
C ALA A 102 4.58 4.04 2.53
N PHE A 103 5.39 4.04 3.60
CA PHE A 103 6.64 3.29 3.65
C PHE A 103 6.42 1.78 3.69
N ALA A 104 5.57 1.27 4.59
CA ALA A 104 5.40 -0.16 4.77
C ALA A 104 4.81 -0.84 3.52
N GLU A 105 3.72 -0.30 2.95
CA GLU A 105 3.07 -0.93 1.80
C GLU A 105 3.88 -0.78 0.51
N GLY A 106 4.42 0.42 0.25
CA GLY A 106 5.24 0.64 -0.94
C GLY A 106 6.57 -0.13 -0.90
N ASN A 107 7.25 -0.20 0.25
CA ASN A 107 8.49 -0.98 0.37
C ASN A 107 8.22 -2.48 0.27
N ARG A 108 7.05 -2.96 0.72
CA ARG A 108 6.64 -4.35 0.51
C ARG A 108 6.50 -4.69 -0.97
N ALA A 109 5.88 -3.81 -1.76
CA ALA A 109 5.81 -3.98 -3.21
C ALA A 109 7.20 -3.99 -3.86
N MET A 110 8.07 -3.05 -3.48
CA MET A 110 9.46 -3.01 -3.96
C MET A 110 10.25 -4.27 -3.58
N LEU A 111 10.08 -4.76 -2.35
CA LEU A 111 10.78 -5.95 -1.86
C LEU A 111 10.32 -7.20 -2.62
N TYR A 112 9.02 -7.36 -2.84
CA TYR A 112 8.49 -8.49 -3.62
C TYR A 112 8.92 -8.43 -5.08
N PHE A 113 8.98 -7.24 -5.67
CA PHE A 113 9.56 -7.06 -7.00
C PHE A 113 11.00 -7.53 -7.04
N ALA A 114 11.85 -7.10 -6.09
CA ALA A 114 13.24 -7.52 -6.01
C ALA A 114 13.38 -9.02 -5.74
N ALA A 115 12.59 -9.59 -4.84
CA ALA A 115 12.57 -11.03 -4.56
C ALA A 115 12.23 -11.85 -5.80
N LYS A 116 11.26 -11.41 -6.61
CA LYS A 116 10.95 -12.04 -7.90
C LYS A 116 12.14 -12.02 -8.86
N GLN A 117 12.94 -10.94 -8.88
CA GLN A 117 14.16 -10.91 -9.68
C GLN A 117 15.18 -11.95 -9.20
N VAL A 118 15.29 -12.19 -7.88
CA VAL A 118 16.15 -13.26 -7.33
C VAL A 118 15.72 -14.61 -7.86
N ASP A 119 14.42 -14.91 -7.86
CA ASP A 119 13.89 -16.15 -8.42
C ASP A 119 14.21 -16.28 -9.91
N ILE A 120 14.07 -15.20 -10.70
CA ILE A 120 14.40 -15.22 -12.14
C ILE A 120 15.89 -15.53 -12.34
N VAL A 121 16.78 -14.89 -11.59
CA VAL A 121 18.23 -15.16 -11.66
C VAL A 121 18.54 -16.62 -11.34
N GLN A 122 17.91 -17.18 -10.31
CA GLN A 122 18.20 -18.54 -9.84
C GLN A 122 17.53 -19.65 -10.67
N ARG A 123 16.35 -19.37 -11.25
CA ARG A 123 15.45 -20.42 -11.77
C ARG A 123 15.16 -20.32 -13.25
N SER A 124 15.32 -19.15 -13.88
CA SER A 124 15.05 -19.01 -15.30
C SER A 124 15.95 -19.93 -16.13
N GLN A 125 15.47 -20.38 -17.29
CA GLN A 125 16.30 -21.06 -18.29
C GLN A 125 16.68 -20.12 -19.45
N ASP A 126 16.15 -18.90 -19.44
CA ASP A 126 16.43 -17.85 -20.41
C ASP A 126 17.57 -16.96 -19.88
N GLU A 127 18.72 -17.02 -20.55
CA GLU A 127 19.93 -16.27 -20.18
C GLU A 127 19.76 -14.75 -20.32
N GLU A 128 18.91 -14.28 -21.24
CA GLU A 128 18.64 -12.85 -21.38
C GLU A 128 17.82 -12.34 -20.20
N GLN A 129 16.80 -13.11 -19.78
CA GLN A 129 16.01 -12.80 -18.59
C GLN A 129 16.86 -12.83 -17.32
N LYS A 130 17.76 -13.81 -17.16
CA LYS A 130 18.69 -13.85 -16.02
C LYS A 130 19.55 -12.61 -15.97
N LYS A 131 20.17 -12.23 -17.09
CA LYS A 131 21.05 -11.06 -17.18
C LYS A 131 20.30 -9.77 -16.87
N ALA A 132 19.08 -9.62 -17.37
CA ALA A 132 18.23 -8.47 -17.08
C ALA A 132 17.85 -8.41 -15.60
N ALA A 133 17.46 -9.53 -15.00
CA ALA A 133 17.10 -9.62 -13.59
C ALA A 133 18.30 -9.35 -12.67
N ASP A 134 19.48 -9.89 -12.99
CA ASP A 134 20.71 -9.66 -12.22
C ASP A 134 21.13 -8.18 -12.29
N SER A 135 21.03 -7.56 -13.47
CA SER A 135 21.30 -6.12 -13.63
C SER A 135 20.32 -5.26 -12.82
N MET A 136 19.03 -5.65 -12.81
CA MET A 136 18.00 -4.98 -12.02
C MET A 136 18.27 -5.11 -10.51
N LEU A 137 18.65 -6.30 -10.04
CA LEU A 137 19.03 -6.53 -8.64
C LEU A 137 20.26 -5.73 -8.26
N ALA A 138 21.28 -5.68 -9.11
CA ALA A 138 22.49 -4.93 -8.85
C ALA A 138 22.22 -3.44 -8.61
N PHE A 139 21.18 -2.88 -9.25
CA PHE A 139 20.71 -1.51 -9.05
C PHE A 139 19.81 -1.36 -7.82
N LEU A 140 18.78 -2.20 -7.69
CA LEU A 140 17.76 -2.06 -6.64
C LEU A 140 18.25 -2.46 -5.24
N THR A 141 19.16 -3.42 -5.13
CA THR A 141 19.57 -3.96 -3.82
C THR A 141 20.18 -2.90 -2.89
N PRO A 142 21.15 -2.04 -3.30
CA PRO A 142 21.65 -1.00 -2.42
C PRO A 142 20.57 0.03 -2.03
N ILE A 143 19.65 0.37 -2.96
CA ILE A 143 18.49 1.24 -2.67
C ILE A 143 17.61 0.57 -1.62
N ALA A 144 17.17 -0.66 -1.85
CA ALA A 144 16.30 -1.40 -0.94
C ALA A 144 16.93 -1.53 0.46
N LYS A 145 18.20 -1.94 0.54
CA LYS A 145 18.90 -2.09 1.82
C LYS A 145 18.91 -0.78 2.59
N ALA A 146 19.47 0.29 2.01
CA ALA A 146 19.65 1.53 2.74
C ALA A 146 18.32 2.29 2.95
N PHE A 147 17.54 2.51 1.90
CA PHE A 147 16.28 3.24 2.00
C PHE A 147 15.30 2.58 2.97
N MET A 148 15.02 1.27 2.82
CA MET A 148 14.04 0.59 3.67
C MET A 148 14.47 0.53 5.14
N THR A 149 15.77 0.45 5.43
CA THR A 149 16.26 0.41 6.82
C THR A 149 16.23 1.80 7.48
N GLU A 150 16.55 2.85 6.73
CA GLU A 150 16.41 4.24 7.20
C GLU A 150 14.93 4.60 7.46
N VAL A 151 14.03 4.38 6.49
CA VAL A 151 12.60 4.69 6.69
C VAL A 151 11.90 3.72 7.64
N GLY A 152 12.46 2.52 7.82
CA GLY A 152 12.06 1.57 8.84
C GLY A 152 12.35 2.07 10.25
N PHE A 153 13.54 2.65 10.45
CA PHE A 153 13.90 3.31 11.70
C PHE A 153 13.05 4.58 11.94
N GLU A 154 12.81 5.40 10.92
CA GLU A 154 11.90 6.55 11.02
C GLU A 154 10.49 6.13 11.45
N SER A 155 9.94 5.10 10.80
CA SER A 155 8.62 4.55 11.11
C SER A 155 8.56 3.98 12.54
N ALA A 156 9.61 3.29 12.99
CA ALA A 156 9.69 2.82 14.37
C ALA A 156 9.63 3.99 15.37
N ASN A 157 10.29 5.11 15.09
CA ASN A 157 10.22 6.31 15.92
C ASN A 157 8.82 6.96 15.90
N HIS A 158 8.14 6.97 14.75
CA HIS A 158 6.73 7.40 14.68
C HIS A 158 5.81 6.51 15.53
N GLY A 159 6.06 5.19 15.58
CA GLY A 159 5.34 4.28 16.48
C GLY A 159 5.45 4.68 17.94
N VAL A 160 6.68 4.98 18.42
CA VAL A 160 6.90 5.52 19.78
C VAL A 160 6.17 6.85 19.97
N GLN A 161 6.27 7.77 19.01
CA GLN A 161 5.69 9.11 19.09
C GLN A 161 4.16 9.06 19.21
N ILE A 162 3.48 8.17 18.47
CA ILE A 162 2.02 8.02 18.52
C ILE A 162 1.54 7.53 19.90
N PHE A 163 2.33 6.67 20.55
CA PHE A 163 2.01 6.22 21.91
C PHE A 163 2.26 7.33 22.96
N GLY A 164 2.99 8.38 22.62
CA GLY A 164 3.42 9.42 23.56
C GLY A 164 4.28 8.83 24.66
N GLY A 165 4.04 9.21 25.92
CA GLY A 165 4.79 8.69 27.07
C GLY A 165 4.73 7.16 27.20
N HIS A 166 3.63 6.52 26.78
CA HIS A 166 3.50 5.06 26.77
C HIS A 166 4.49 4.41 25.79
N GLY A 167 4.88 5.10 24.73
CA GLY A 167 5.82 4.58 23.73
C GLY A 167 7.23 4.38 24.30
N PHE A 168 7.53 5.05 25.41
CA PHE A 168 8.81 4.94 26.13
C PHE A 168 8.80 3.83 27.21
N ILE A 169 7.66 3.20 27.46
CA ILE A 169 7.53 2.12 28.45
C ILE A 169 7.72 0.77 27.75
N ALA A 170 8.63 -0.05 28.29
CA ALA A 170 9.02 -1.32 27.68
C ALA A 170 7.85 -2.30 27.46
N GLU A 171 6.84 -2.28 28.33
CA GLU A 171 5.65 -3.16 28.25
C GLU A 171 4.83 -2.98 26.96
N HIS A 172 4.92 -1.80 26.32
CA HIS A 172 4.24 -1.53 25.05
C HIS A 172 5.06 -1.94 23.82
N GLY A 173 6.34 -2.27 23.98
CA GLY A 173 7.19 -2.82 22.91
C GLY A 173 7.65 -1.84 21.82
N MET A 174 7.11 -0.61 21.75
CA MET A 174 7.49 0.36 20.71
C MET A 174 8.95 0.81 20.83
N GLU A 175 9.44 1.01 22.05
CA GLU A 175 10.85 1.35 22.28
C GLU A 175 11.80 0.22 21.83
N GLN A 176 11.39 -1.04 21.98
CA GLN A 176 12.12 -2.19 21.46
C GLN A 176 12.21 -2.14 19.94
N ASN A 177 11.11 -1.83 19.25
CA ASN A 177 11.10 -1.69 17.79
C ASN A 177 12.14 -0.67 17.30
N VAL A 178 12.30 0.46 18.01
CA VAL A 178 13.33 1.48 17.71
C VAL A 178 14.74 0.96 18.00
N ARG A 179 14.96 0.27 19.12
CA ARG A 179 16.29 -0.30 19.46
C ARG A 179 16.72 -1.36 18.44
N ASP A 180 15.80 -2.22 18.04
CA ASP A 180 16.08 -3.38 17.19
C ASP A 180 16.23 -2.96 15.72
N SER A 181 15.50 -1.94 15.26
CA SER A 181 15.61 -1.44 13.87
C SER A 181 16.96 -0.81 13.56
N ARG A 182 17.62 -0.19 14.54
CA ARG A 182 18.85 0.60 14.31
C ARG A 182 20.00 -0.20 13.69
N ILE A 183 20.11 -1.49 14.01
CA ILE A 183 21.24 -2.32 13.56
C ILE A 183 21.22 -2.57 12.05
N SER A 184 20.03 -2.63 11.45
CA SER A 184 19.83 -2.91 10.02
C SER A 184 20.44 -1.84 9.10
N MET A 185 20.60 -0.62 9.62
CA MET A 185 21.29 0.47 8.93
C MET A 185 22.82 0.34 8.93
N LEU A 186 23.38 -0.53 9.79
CA LEU A 186 24.80 -0.61 10.09
C LEU A 186 25.46 -1.85 9.50
N TYR A 187 24.92 -3.04 9.76
CA TYR A 187 25.50 -4.28 9.24
C TYR A 187 25.17 -4.49 7.76
N GLU A 188 25.77 -5.51 7.14
CA GLU A 188 25.62 -5.81 5.71
C GLU A 188 25.90 -4.60 4.80
N GLY A 189 26.79 -3.71 5.27
CA GLY A 189 27.18 -2.45 4.66
C GLY A 189 26.31 -1.28 5.11
N THR A 190 26.93 -0.27 5.75
CA THR A 190 26.23 0.93 6.24
C THR A 190 25.52 1.69 5.12
N THR A 191 24.57 2.58 5.47
CA THR A 191 23.89 3.47 4.52
C THR A 191 24.86 4.17 3.57
N GLY A 192 25.95 4.75 4.09
CA GLY A 192 26.97 5.40 3.26
C GLY A 192 27.70 4.44 2.32
N VAL A 193 27.98 3.20 2.74
CA VAL A 193 28.60 2.18 1.88
C VAL A 193 27.64 1.77 0.74
N GLN A 194 26.35 1.59 1.03
CA GLN A 194 25.35 1.30 -0.01
C GLN A 194 25.20 2.48 -0.98
N ALA A 195 25.23 3.69 -0.45
CA ALA A 195 25.10 4.93 -1.22
C ALA A 195 26.27 5.11 -2.21
N LEU A 196 27.49 4.87 -1.75
CA LEU A 196 28.69 4.88 -2.60
C LEU A 196 28.69 3.73 -3.62
N ASP A 197 28.21 2.55 -3.24
CA ASP A 197 28.04 1.42 -4.17
C ASP A 197 27.05 1.82 -5.28
N LEU A 198 25.89 2.35 -4.93
CA LEU A 198 24.87 2.81 -5.87
C LEU A 198 25.40 3.92 -6.79
N LEU A 199 25.67 5.10 -6.25
CA LEU A 199 25.99 6.28 -7.07
C LEU A 199 27.33 6.10 -7.79
N GLY A 200 28.36 5.68 -7.07
CA GLY A 200 29.70 5.50 -7.63
C GLY A 200 29.75 4.31 -8.60
N ARG A 201 29.53 3.10 -8.09
CA ARG A 201 29.80 1.87 -8.86
C ARG A 201 28.65 1.45 -9.78
N LYS A 202 27.40 1.58 -9.35
CA LYS A 202 26.25 1.10 -10.14
C LYS A 202 25.75 2.14 -11.14
N VAL A 203 25.86 3.44 -10.84
CA VAL A 203 25.35 4.50 -11.71
C VAL A 203 26.46 5.14 -12.52
N LEU A 204 27.46 5.78 -11.90
CA LEU A 204 28.45 6.56 -12.62
C LEU A 204 29.45 5.69 -13.40
N MET A 205 29.99 4.62 -12.81
CA MET A 205 30.91 3.73 -13.52
C MET A 205 30.28 3.01 -14.72
N THR A 206 28.97 2.77 -14.70
CA THR A 206 28.23 2.20 -15.84
C THR A 206 27.69 3.28 -16.78
N GLN A 207 28.08 4.55 -16.62
CA GLN A 207 27.58 5.69 -17.40
C GLN A 207 26.05 5.76 -17.46
N GLY A 208 25.39 5.42 -16.33
CA GLY A 208 23.94 5.45 -16.18
C GLY A 208 23.20 4.22 -16.72
N GLU A 209 23.86 3.23 -17.31
CA GLU A 209 23.18 2.04 -17.85
C GLU A 209 22.33 1.29 -16.81
N ALA A 210 22.80 1.12 -15.58
CA ALA A 210 22.00 0.46 -14.54
C ALA A 210 20.72 1.26 -14.17
N LEU A 211 20.85 2.60 -14.09
CA LEU A 211 19.73 3.50 -13.83
C LEU A 211 18.69 3.43 -14.97
N LYS A 212 19.16 3.43 -16.23
CA LYS A 212 18.29 3.32 -17.43
C LYS A 212 17.39 2.09 -17.37
N GLY A 213 17.84 0.99 -16.78
CA GLY A 213 17.05 -0.23 -16.64
C GLY A 213 15.73 0.04 -15.89
N PHE A 214 15.81 0.66 -14.72
CA PHE A 214 14.63 0.95 -13.90
C PHE A 214 13.84 2.15 -14.42
N THR A 215 14.49 3.25 -14.81
CA THR A 215 13.79 4.44 -15.33
C THR A 215 13.04 4.16 -16.62
N LYS A 216 13.45 3.16 -17.42
CA LYS A 216 12.68 2.66 -18.56
C LYS A 216 11.38 1.96 -18.16
N ILE A 217 11.36 1.23 -17.04
CA ILE A 217 10.13 0.64 -16.49
C ILE A 217 9.15 1.76 -16.11
N VAL A 218 9.64 2.76 -15.37
CA VAL A 218 8.85 3.91 -14.95
C VAL A 218 8.33 4.70 -16.16
N HIS A 219 9.19 4.97 -17.13
CA HIS A 219 8.81 5.68 -18.35
C HIS A 219 7.71 4.95 -19.13
N LYS A 220 7.85 3.64 -19.34
CA LYS A 220 6.84 2.82 -20.02
C LYS A 220 5.52 2.80 -19.25
N PHE A 221 5.57 2.73 -17.92
CA PHE A 221 4.39 2.81 -17.07
C PHE A 221 3.66 4.14 -17.25
N CYS A 222 4.39 5.26 -17.19
CA CYS A 222 3.79 6.59 -17.37
C CYS A 222 3.18 6.74 -18.78
N GLN A 223 3.88 6.29 -19.82
CA GLN A 223 3.37 6.33 -21.20
C GLN A 223 2.10 5.49 -21.36
N ALA A 224 2.07 4.29 -20.80
CA ALA A 224 0.90 3.40 -20.89
C ALA A 224 -0.33 3.94 -20.15
N ASN A 225 -0.14 4.85 -19.17
CA ASN A 225 -1.21 5.37 -18.33
C ASN A 225 -1.42 6.89 -18.50
N GLU A 226 -0.84 7.51 -19.53
CA GLU A 226 -0.91 8.97 -19.73
C GLU A 226 -2.36 9.47 -19.87
N ALA A 227 -3.22 8.69 -20.52
CA ALA A 227 -4.64 8.98 -20.70
C ALA A 227 -5.54 8.33 -19.63
N ASN A 228 -4.97 7.67 -18.61
CA ASN A 228 -5.76 7.01 -17.57
C ASN A 228 -6.14 8.02 -16.47
N GLU A 229 -7.32 8.63 -16.60
CA GLU A 229 -7.82 9.64 -15.66
C GLU A 229 -7.89 9.13 -14.21
N ALA A 230 -8.09 7.83 -13.99
CA ALA A 230 -8.20 7.25 -12.65
C ALA A 230 -6.88 7.25 -11.86
N VAL A 231 -5.73 7.41 -12.53
CA VAL A 231 -4.40 7.46 -11.89
C VAL A 231 -3.57 8.66 -12.30
N LYS A 232 -4.20 9.64 -12.95
CA LYS A 232 -3.53 10.82 -13.48
C LYS A 232 -2.79 11.62 -12.41
N GLU A 233 -3.34 11.66 -11.19
CA GLU A 233 -2.70 12.31 -10.03
C GLU A 233 -1.35 11.69 -9.65
N PHE A 234 -1.13 10.40 -9.97
CA PHE A 234 0.13 9.70 -9.70
C PHE A 234 1.07 9.69 -10.91
N VAL A 235 0.52 9.54 -12.12
CA VAL A 235 1.31 9.39 -13.36
C VAL A 235 2.09 10.66 -13.70
N ALA A 236 1.46 11.84 -13.63
CA ALA A 236 2.12 13.09 -14.01
C ALA A 236 3.30 13.45 -13.08
N PRO A 237 3.16 13.42 -11.73
CA PRO A 237 4.30 13.61 -10.83
C PRO A 237 5.39 12.57 -11.01
N LEU A 238 5.02 11.29 -11.23
CA LEU A 238 5.98 10.22 -11.44
C LEU A 238 6.83 10.43 -12.71
N ALA A 239 6.21 10.89 -13.80
CA ALA A 239 6.93 11.22 -15.02
C ALA A 239 7.94 12.37 -14.82
N GLN A 240 7.56 13.39 -14.04
CA GLN A 240 8.45 14.49 -13.66
C GLN A 240 9.62 14.00 -12.80
N LEU A 241 9.36 13.20 -11.77
CA LEU A 241 10.39 12.61 -10.90
C LEU A 241 11.36 11.72 -11.70
N ASN A 242 10.86 10.92 -12.64
CA ASN A 242 11.70 10.06 -13.47
C ASN A 242 12.66 10.87 -14.36
N LYS A 243 12.22 12.03 -14.86
CA LYS A 243 13.07 12.96 -15.60
C LYS A 243 14.09 13.64 -14.67
N GLU A 244 13.61 14.19 -13.55
CA GLU A 244 14.45 14.87 -12.57
C GLU A 244 15.57 13.96 -12.05
N TRP A 245 15.28 12.67 -11.82
CA TRP A 245 16.28 11.70 -11.38
C TRP A 245 17.45 11.55 -12.38
N GLY A 246 17.14 11.55 -13.68
CA GLY A 246 18.16 11.57 -14.75
C GLY A 246 18.97 12.88 -14.75
N ASP A 247 18.30 14.02 -14.62
CA ASP A 247 18.93 15.35 -14.58
C ASP A 247 19.88 15.51 -13.39
N LEU A 248 19.45 15.07 -12.19
CA LEU A 248 20.27 15.04 -10.98
C LEU A 248 21.50 14.14 -11.16
N THR A 249 21.31 12.96 -11.77
CA THR A 249 22.42 12.03 -12.04
C THR A 249 23.47 12.67 -12.95
N MET A 250 23.04 13.35 -14.03
CA MET A 250 23.95 14.08 -14.92
C MET A 250 24.67 15.21 -14.19
N LYS A 251 23.95 16.01 -13.39
CA LYS A 251 24.54 17.11 -12.63
C LYS A 251 25.63 16.63 -11.67
N VAL A 252 25.37 15.56 -10.92
CA VAL A 252 26.36 14.96 -10.02
C VAL A 252 27.54 14.38 -10.81
N GLY A 253 27.29 13.68 -11.92
CA GLY A 253 28.36 13.17 -12.78
C GLY A 253 29.25 14.27 -13.35
N MET A 254 28.69 15.42 -13.73
CA MET A 254 29.44 16.57 -14.21
C MET A 254 30.28 17.24 -13.11
N ALA A 255 29.74 17.34 -11.89
CA ALA A 255 30.49 17.82 -10.73
C ALA A 255 31.64 16.86 -10.39
N ALA A 256 31.38 15.55 -10.40
CA ALA A 256 32.34 14.48 -10.13
C ALA A 256 33.54 14.46 -11.09
N MET A 257 33.36 14.93 -12.33
CA MET A 257 34.47 15.08 -13.29
C MET A 257 35.46 16.18 -12.88
N LYS A 258 35.01 17.18 -12.12
CA LYS A 258 35.85 18.27 -11.61
C LYS A 258 36.42 17.96 -10.24
N ASP A 259 35.60 17.38 -9.36
CA ASP A 259 35.97 16.97 -8.02
C ASP A 259 35.33 15.63 -7.67
N ARG A 260 36.15 14.60 -7.44
CA ARG A 260 35.66 13.24 -7.16
C ARG A 260 34.96 13.13 -5.80
N GLU A 261 35.23 14.02 -4.86
CA GLU A 261 34.59 14.03 -3.53
C GLU A 261 33.09 14.35 -3.61
N GLU A 262 32.64 15.02 -4.69
CA GLU A 262 31.22 15.29 -4.97
C GLU A 262 30.37 14.00 -4.97
N VAL A 263 30.94 12.89 -5.45
CA VAL A 263 30.26 11.59 -5.42
C VAL A 263 30.00 11.15 -3.98
N GLY A 264 31.00 11.30 -3.11
CA GLY A 264 30.87 10.94 -1.70
C GLY A 264 29.86 11.82 -0.97
N ALA A 265 30.00 13.13 -1.16
CA ALA A 265 29.14 14.14 -0.54
C ALA A 265 27.66 13.97 -0.91
N ALA A 266 27.35 13.71 -2.18
CA ALA A 266 25.97 13.57 -2.65
C ALA A 266 25.38 12.16 -2.48
N SER A 267 26.19 11.15 -2.16
CA SER A 267 25.79 9.74 -2.28
C SER A 267 24.54 9.37 -1.48
N VAL A 268 24.46 9.79 -0.21
CA VAL A 268 23.35 9.41 0.68
C VAL A 268 22.05 10.09 0.26
N ASP A 269 22.09 11.39 -0.04
CA ASP A 269 20.92 12.13 -0.53
C ASP A 269 20.42 11.57 -1.85
N TYR A 270 21.35 11.25 -2.77
CA TYR A 270 21.02 10.59 -4.03
C TYR A 270 20.36 9.22 -3.81
N LEU A 271 20.87 8.41 -2.87
CA LEU A 271 20.30 7.12 -2.55
C LEU A 271 18.88 7.25 -1.96
N MET A 272 18.68 8.20 -1.05
CA MET A 272 17.36 8.41 -0.43
C MET A 272 16.36 8.92 -1.47
N TYR A 273 16.75 9.88 -2.32
CA TYR A 273 15.93 10.34 -3.44
C TYR A 273 15.57 9.18 -4.38
N SER A 274 16.55 8.33 -4.72
CA SER A 274 16.34 7.13 -5.53
C SER A 274 15.31 6.18 -4.90
N GLY A 275 15.36 6.00 -3.57
CA GLY A 275 14.39 5.22 -2.83
C GLY A 275 12.97 5.79 -2.91
N TYR A 276 12.81 7.10 -2.71
CA TYR A 276 11.52 7.78 -2.86
C TYR A 276 10.97 7.69 -4.29
N ALA A 277 11.81 7.84 -5.32
CA ALA A 277 11.41 7.70 -6.72
C ALA A 277 10.95 6.27 -7.05
N CYS A 278 11.68 5.24 -6.58
CA CYS A 278 11.25 3.85 -6.67
C CYS A 278 9.91 3.63 -5.97
N LEU A 279 9.75 4.15 -4.74
CA LEU A 279 8.54 4.02 -3.94
C LEU A 279 7.32 4.64 -4.65
N ALA A 280 7.49 5.82 -5.25
CA ALA A 280 6.44 6.50 -6.02
C ALA A 280 5.95 5.65 -7.21
N TYR A 281 6.86 4.97 -7.92
CA TYR A 281 6.48 4.04 -8.98
C TYR A 281 5.62 2.88 -8.46
N PHE A 282 6.03 2.23 -7.37
CA PHE A 282 5.27 1.11 -6.82
C PHE A 282 3.89 1.54 -6.30
N TRP A 283 3.77 2.75 -5.71
CA TRP A 283 2.47 3.32 -5.35
C TRP A 283 1.59 3.59 -6.57
N ALA A 284 2.13 4.17 -7.64
CA ALA A 284 1.38 4.42 -8.85
C ALA A 284 0.88 3.12 -9.51
N ASP A 285 1.69 2.05 -9.53
CA ASP A 285 1.28 0.76 -10.07
C ASP A 285 0.22 0.06 -9.20
N MET A 286 0.36 0.14 -7.88
CA MET A 286 -0.69 -0.34 -6.95
C MET A 286 -2.00 0.44 -7.13
N ALA A 287 -1.94 1.77 -7.28
CA ALA A 287 -3.11 2.61 -7.52
C ALA A 287 -3.77 2.27 -8.86
N ARG A 288 -2.99 2.04 -9.93
CA ARG A 288 -3.48 1.57 -11.23
C ARG A 288 -4.22 0.26 -11.10
N LEU A 289 -3.62 -0.73 -10.45
CA LEU A 289 -4.27 -2.01 -10.25
C LEU A 289 -5.54 -1.89 -9.40
N ALA A 290 -5.53 -1.06 -8.36
CA ALA A 290 -6.72 -0.80 -7.55
C ALA A 290 -7.85 -0.17 -8.39
N ALA A 291 -7.53 0.83 -9.21
CA ALA A 291 -8.49 1.47 -10.12
C ALA A 291 -9.07 0.47 -11.14
N GLU A 292 -8.23 -0.38 -11.73
CA GLU A 292 -8.68 -1.44 -12.65
C GLU A 292 -9.60 -2.45 -11.97
N LYS A 293 -9.31 -2.81 -10.71
CA LYS A 293 -10.14 -3.73 -9.93
C LYS A 293 -11.46 -3.12 -9.50
N LEU A 294 -11.48 -1.82 -9.21
CA LEU A 294 -12.71 -1.08 -8.93
C LEU A 294 -13.57 -0.90 -10.20
N ALA A 295 -12.94 -0.79 -11.37
CA ALA A 295 -13.63 -0.63 -12.65
C ALA A 295 -14.01 -1.97 -13.33
N ALA A 296 -13.55 -3.11 -12.82
CA ALA A 296 -13.85 -4.41 -13.42
C ALA A 296 -15.34 -4.72 -13.31
N SER A 297 -15.99 -4.97 -14.46
CA SER A 297 -17.43 -5.26 -14.53
C SER A 297 -17.77 -6.52 -13.74
N THR A 298 -18.85 -6.48 -12.97
CA THR A 298 -19.37 -7.69 -12.33
C THR A 298 -20.00 -8.63 -13.35
N GLY A 299 -20.24 -9.90 -12.98
CA GLY A 299 -20.92 -10.85 -13.85
C GLY A 299 -22.34 -10.40 -14.21
N GLU A 300 -23.03 -9.76 -13.27
CA GLU A 300 -24.35 -9.16 -13.45
C GLU A 300 -24.30 -8.02 -14.47
N GLU A 301 -23.32 -7.12 -14.35
CA GLU A 301 -23.15 -6.04 -15.30
C GLU A 301 -22.90 -6.58 -16.73
N ALA A 302 -22.02 -7.57 -16.86
CA ALA A 302 -21.75 -8.21 -18.14
C ALA A 302 -22.99 -8.92 -18.72
N PHE A 303 -23.86 -9.46 -17.88
CA PHE A 303 -25.10 -10.10 -18.31
C PHE A 303 -26.16 -9.08 -18.74
N PHE A 304 -26.49 -8.09 -17.91
CA PHE A 304 -27.57 -7.13 -18.19
C PHE A 304 -27.25 -6.21 -19.36
N ARG A 305 -25.97 -5.86 -19.58
CA ARG A 305 -25.55 -5.08 -20.76
C ARG A 305 -25.84 -5.77 -22.10
N ARG A 306 -26.20 -7.07 -22.11
CA ARG A 306 -26.65 -7.78 -23.31
C ARG A 306 -28.07 -7.39 -23.75
N PHE A 307 -28.82 -6.73 -22.88
CA PHE A 307 -30.23 -6.37 -23.06
C PHE A 307 -30.47 -4.86 -22.83
N PRO A 308 -29.75 -3.96 -23.54
CA PRO A 308 -29.74 -2.53 -23.23
C PRO A 308 -31.09 -1.83 -23.46
N GLU A 309 -31.96 -2.39 -24.31
CA GLU A 309 -33.31 -1.88 -24.58
C GLU A 309 -34.33 -2.31 -23.51
N GLU A 310 -33.98 -3.30 -22.69
CA GLU A 310 -34.90 -3.95 -21.75
C GLU A 310 -34.49 -3.71 -20.29
N VAL A 311 -33.20 -3.49 -20.03
CA VAL A 311 -32.63 -3.28 -18.69
C VAL A 311 -31.61 -2.15 -18.70
N SER A 312 -31.89 -1.09 -17.94
CA SER A 312 -30.89 -0.10 -17.57
C SER A 312 -30.20 -0.53 -16.28
N TYR A 313 -28.88 -0.80 -16.35
CA TYR A 313 -28.09 -1.26 -15.21
C TYR A 313 -27.09 -0.19 -14.77
N HIS A 314 -27.12 0.15 -13.48
CA HIS A 314 -26.31 1.23 -12.90
C HIS A 314 -25.51 0.73 -11.69
N VAL A 315 -24.19 0.70 -11.79
CA VAL A 315 -23.30 0.47 -10.63
C VAL A 315 -23.01 1.81 -9.97
N MET A 316 -23.53 2.00 -8.75
CA MET A 316 -23.49 3.31 -8.07
C MET A 316 -22.85 3.28 -6.67
N GLY A 317 -22.49 2.10 -6.17
CA GLY A 317 -21.73 1.94 -4.92
C GLY A 317 -20.21 1.91 -5.15
N GLU A 318 -19.42 2.22 -4.11
CA GLU A 318 -17.94 2.15 -4.15
C GLU A 318 -17.38 0.77 -3.75
N GLY A 319 -18.24 -0.26 -3.65
CA GLY A 319 -17.88 -1.63 -3.27
C GLY A 319 -18.01 -1.94 -1.78
N PHE A 320 -17.57 -3.13 -1.36
CA PHE A 320 -17.66 -3.60 0.04
C PHE A 320 -16.74 -2.79 0.97
N THR A 321 -17.31 -1.84 1.73
CA THR A 321 -16.61 -1.12 2.79
C THR A 321 -17.09 -1.61 4.17
N TRP A 322 -16.42 -2.64 4.72
CA TRP A 322 -16.67 -3.09 6.10
C TRP A 322 -16.23 -2.05 7.16
N GLU A 323 -15.44 -1.05 6.75
CA GLU A 323 -15.10 0.15 7.52
C GLU A 323 -15.43 1.38 6.65
N THR A 324 -16.35 2.24 7.12
CA THR A 324 -16.58 3.57 6.55
C THR A 324 -15.30 4.39 6.67
N GLN A 325 -14.57 4.56 5.56
CA GLN A 325 -13.33 5.35 5.55
C GLN A 325 -13.62 6.86 5.53
N ASP A 326 -14.79 7.26 5.01
CA ASP A 326 -15.29 8.64 4.97
C ASP A 326 -16.83 8.66 4.86
N ARG A 327 -17.50 8.98 5.98
CA ARG A 327 -18.98 9.02 6.03
C ARG A 327 -19.57 10.09 5.12
N GLN A 328 -18.90 11.23 4.93
CA GLN A 328 -19.43 12.29 4.07
C GLN A 328 -19.40 11.88 2.61
N ARG A 329 -18.33 11.18 2.19
CA ARG A 329 -18.23 10.58 0.87
C ARG A 329 -19.31 9.52 0.64
N ASP A 330 -19.54 8.64 1.63
CA ASP A 330 -20.58 7.60 1.55
C ASP A 330 -21.98 8.23 1.42
N ILE A 331 -22.28 9.27 2.20
CA ILE A 331 -23.54 10.04 2.08
C ILE A 331 -23.65 10.68 0.69
N ALA A 332 -22.61 11.38 0.23
CA ALA A 332 -22.62 12.05 -1.07
C ALA A 332 -22.82 11.06 -2.23
N LYS A 333 -22.26 9.84 -2.12
CA LYS A 333 -22.45 8.77 -3.09
C LYS A 333 -23.85 8.17 -3.03
N ALA A 334 -24.37 7.90 -1.83
CA ALA A 334 -25.73 7.42 -1.66
C ALA A 334 -26.75 8.43 -2.22
N GLU A 335 -26.55 9.73 -1.97
CA GLU A 335 -27.35 10.81 -2.53
C GLU A 335 -27.28 10.89 -4.06
N ALA A 336 -26.07 10.75 -4.62
CA ALA A 336 -25.89 10.70 -6.07
C ALA A 336 -26.60 9.48 -6.70
N ALA A 337 -26.50 8.32 -6.07
CA ALA A 337 -27.20 7.10 -6.48
C ALA A 337 -28.72 7.25 -6.38
N TRP A 338 -29.20 7.84 -5.29
CA TRP A 338 -30.63 8.09 -5.07
C TRP A 338 -31.20 9.06 -6.10
N LYS A 339 -30.44 10.05 -6.55
CA LYS A 339 -30.88 10.95 -7.63
C LYS A 339 -31.18 10.20 -8.93
N VAL A 340 -30.39 9.18 -9.26
CA VAL A 340 -30.65 8.31 -10.43
C VAL A 340 -31.86 7.42 -10.17
N ALA A 341 -31.96 6.80 -8.99
CA ALA A 341 -33.10 5.98 -8.60
C ALA A 341 -34.43 6.77 -8.66
N ALA A 342 -34.45 8.01 -8.15
CA ALA A 342 -35.62 8.87 -8.19
C ALA A 342 -36.03 9.25 -9.62
N GLN A 343 -35.08 9.39 -10.54
CA GLN A 343 -35.38 9.59 -11.97
C GLN A 343 -36.07 8.36 -12.56
N LEU A 344 -35.58 7.15 -12.26
CA LEU A 344 -36.19 5.89 -12.71
C LEU A 344 -37.56 5.65 -12.09
N LEU A 345 -37.75 6.02 -10.81
CA LEU A 345 -39.04 5.94 -10.12
C LEU A 345 -40.09 6.91 -10.68
N ALA A 346 -39.66 8.01 -11.30
CA ALA A 346 -40.56 8.97 -11.95
C ALA A 346 -40.85 8.63 -13.42
N ASP A 347 -40.13 7.68 -14.01
CA ASP A 347 -40.23 7.33 -15.42
C ASP A 347 -41.39 6.35 -15.67
N PRO A 348 -42.45 6.74 -16.42
CA PRO A 348 -43.58 5.88 -16.71
C PRO A 348 -43.25 4.70 -17.65
N ASP A 349 -42.12 4.77 -18.38
CA ASP A 349 -41.70 3.70 -19.29
C ASP A 349 -40.99 2.56 -18.55
N VAL A 350 -40.61 2.76 -17.28
CA VAL A 350 -39.98 1.75 -16.44
C VAL A 350 -41.05 1.00 -15.63
N GLY A 351 -41.22 -0.30 -15.91
CA GLY A 351 -42.20 -1.14 -15.20
C GLY A 351 -41.70 -1.73 -13.86
N LEU A 352 -40.39 -1.86 -13.67
CA LEU A 352 -39.78 -2.44 -12.47
C LEU A 352 -38.47 -1.71 -12.13
N VAL A 353 -38.35 -1.25 -10.88
CA VAL A 353 -37.12 -0.69 -10.32
C VAL A 353 -36.60 -1.59 -9.21
N VAL A 354 -35.38 -2.10 -9.36
CA VAL A 354 -34.71 -2.90 -8.33
C VAL A 354 -33.64 -2.03 -7.65
N LEU A 355 -33.84 -1.76 -6.37
CA LEU A 355 -32.97 -0.95 -5.52
C LEU A 355 -32.16 -1.89 -4.62
N ASP A 356 -31.06 -2.39 -5.17
CA ASP A 356 -30.20 -3.35 -4.49
C ASP A 356 -29.46 -2.71 -3.31
N GLU A 357 -29.50 -3.37 -2.15
CA GLU A 357 -28.88 -2.97 -0.88
C GLU A 357 -29.31 -1.60 -0.30
N LEU A 358 -30.43 -1.02 -0.75
CA LEU A 358 -30.96 0.24 -0.22
C LEU A 358 -31.24 0.18 1.28
N ASN A 359 -31.68 -0.96 1.81
CA ASN A 359 -31.92 -1.12 3.25
C ASN A 359 -30.66 -0.83 4.08
N ILE A 360 -29.47 -1.16 3.56
CA ILE A 360 -28.21 -0.86 4.24
C ILE A 360 -27.98 0.66 4.28
N ALA A 361 -28.16 1.36 3.14
CA ALA A 361 -27.99 2.81 3.07
C ALA A 361 -28.94 3.54 4.04
N LEU A 362 -30.20 3.10 4.13
CA LEU A 362 -31.18 3.62 5.08
C LEU A 362 -30.78 3.31 6.52
N LYS A 363 -30.44 2.05 6.84
CA LYS A 363 -30.03 1.62 8.18
C LYS A 363 -28.85 2.43 8.73
N HIS A 364 -27.90 2.80 7.88
CA HIS A 364 -26.74 3.61 8.26
C HIS A 364 -27.00 5.13 8.24
N GLY A 365 -28.21 5.56 7.85
CA GLY A 365 -28.59 6.97 7.77
C GLY A 365 -27.80 7.73 6.70
N TYR A 366 -27.56 7.09 5.55
CA TYR A 366 -26.96 7.75 4.39
C TYR A 366 -28.01 8.42 3.50
N LEU A 367 -29.26 7.97 3.62
CA LEU A 367 -30.45 8.54 2.99
C LEU A 367 -31.53 8.72 4.06
N GLU A 368 -32.31 9.78 3.91
CA GLU A 368 -33.46 10.06 4.77
C GLU A 368 -34.66 9.20 4.38
N LEU A 369 -35.17 8.39 5.32
CA LEU A 369 -36.26 7.44 5.08
C LEU A 369 -37.52 8.12 4.52
N ASP A 370 -37.93 9.25 5.10
CA ASP A 370 -39.17 9.93 4.72
C ASP A 370 -39.13 10.40 3.26
N ARG A 371 -37.96 10.88 2.80
CA ARG A 371 -37.74 11.25 1.41
C ARG A 371 -37.82 10.04 0.50
N VAL A 372 -37.16 8.95 0.87
CA VAL A 372 -37.19 7.70 0.10
C VAL A 372 -38.62 7.17 -0.05
N LEU A 373 -39.40 7.17 1.04
CA LEU A 373 -40.79 6.75 1.03
C LEU A 373 -41.66 7.66 0.16
N ALA A 374 -41.46 8.98 0.23
CA ALA A 374 -42.20 9.93 -0.59
C ALA A 374 -41.93 9.71 -2.09
N ASP A 375 -40.67 9.53 -2.47
CA ASP A 375 -40.29 9.26 -3.86
C ASP A 375 -40.88 7.93 -4.35
N ILE A 376 -40.84 6.87 -3.53
CA ILE A 376 -41.43 5.56 -3.87
C ILE A 376 -42.96 5.66 -3.97
N GLN A 377 -43.63 6.43 -3.12
CA GLN A 377 -45.09 6.60 -3.17
C GLN A 377 -45.55 7.42 -4.36
N ALA A 378 -44.72 8.35 -4.85
CA ALA A 378 -45.01 9.20 -5.99
C ALA A 378 -44.88 8.49 -7.36
N ARG A 379 -44.39 7.25 -7.37
CA ARG A 379 -44.17 6.47 -8.60
C ARG A 379 -45.46 6.20 -9.38
N PRO A 380 -45.38 5.90 -10.70
CA PRO A 380 -46.52 5.45 -11.49
C PRO A 380 -47.21 4.22 -10.87
N ALA A 381 -48.55 4.18 -10.91
CA ALA A 381 -49.35 3.18 -10.19
C ALA A 381 -49.04 1.71 -10.58
N MET A 382 -48.60 1.47 -11.82
CA MET A 382 -48.25 0.14 -12.33
C MET A 382 -46.74 -0.15 -12.30
N GLN A 383 -45.93 0.74 -11.73
CA GLN A 383 -44.49 0.52 -11.55
C GLN A 383 -44.24 -0.24 -10.24
N HIS A 384 -43.48 -1.32 -10.33
CA HIS A 384 -43.09 -2.14 -9.19
C HIS A 384 -41.70 -1.74 -8.68
N VAL A 385 -41.52 -1.80 -7.36
CA VAL A 385 -40.23 -1.49 -6.72
C VAL A 385 -39.82 -2.65 -5.83
N VAL A 386 -38.60 -3.13 -6.00
CA VAL A 386 -37.99 -4.16 -5.16
C VAL A 386 -36.83 -3.54 -4.40
N VAL A 387 -36.90 -3.60 -3.08
CA VAL A 387 -35.84 -3.10 -2.18
C VAL A 387 -35.17 -4.29 -1.52
N THR A 388 -33.84 -4.38 -1.63
CA THR A 388 -33.07 -5.47 -1.01
C THR A 388 -32.14 -4.94 0.09
N GLY A 389 -31.48 -5.88 0.76
CA GLY A 389 -30.46 -5.60 1.76
C GLY A 389 -30.92 -5.82 3.20
N ARG A 390 -29.94 -5.90 4.10
CA ARG A 390 -30.16 -6.31 5.50
C ARG A 390 -30.66 -5.16 6.36
N GLY A 391 -31.63 -5.46 7.22
CA GLY A 391 -32.11 -4.55 8.27
C GLY A 391 -33.01 -3.44 7.75
N ALA A 392 -34.06 -3.81 7.00
CA ALA A 392 -35.12 -2.89 6.60
C ALA A 392 -35.68 -2.14 7.83
N GLN A 393 -35.82 -0.82 7.71
CA GLN A 393 -36.40 0.00 8.77
C GLN A 393 -37.93 -0.22 8.86
N PRO A 394 -38.56 -0.04 10.04
CA PRO A 394 -39.99 -0.26 10.22
C PRO A 394 -40.88 0.46 9.19
N GLY A 395 -40.56 1.71 8.83
CA GLY A 395 -41.34 2.45 7.84
C GLY A 395 -41.26 1.86 6.42
N MET A 396 -40.14 1.26 6.03
CA MET A 396 -40.05 0.51 4.76
C MET A 396 -40.90 -0.77 4.79
N ILE A 397 -40.92 -1.46 5.93
CA ILE A 397 -41.71 -2.68 6.12
C ILE A 397 -43.21 -2.36 6.05
N GLU A 398 -43.64 -1.28 6.72
CA GLU A 398 -45.03 -0.83 6.71
C GLU A 398 -45.50 -0.37 5.34
N ALA A 399 -44.63 0.30 4.58
CA ALA A 399 -44.95 0.79 3.23
C ALA A 399 -44.94 -0.31 2.14
N ALA A 400 -44.39 -1.49 2.42
CA ALA A 400 -44.23 -2.55 1.44
C ALA A 400 -45.45 -3.47 1.37
N ASP A 401 -45.91 -3.77 0.14
CA ASP A 401 -46.99 -4.73 -0.09
C ASP A 401 -46.56 -6.18 0.26
N THR A 402 -45.27 -6.47 0.21
CA THR A 402 -44.71 -7.79 0.52
C THR A 402 -43.31 -7.65 1.11
N VAL A 403 -43.06 -8.36 2.22
CA VAL A 403 -41.77 -8.37 2.91
C VAL A 403 -41.32 -9.81 3.12
N THR A 404 -40.08 -10.10 2.75
CA THR A 404 -39.43 -11.40 2.99
C THR A 404 -38.17 -11.18 3.81
N GLU A 405 -38.03 -11.94 4.90
CA GLU A 405 -36.78 -12.00 5.68
C GLU A 405 -36.08 -13.35 5.42
N MET A 406 -34.86 -13.29 4.90
CA MET A 406 -34.01 -14.47 4.70
C MET A 406 -32.92 -14.50 5.76
N SER A 407 -32.87 -15.59 6.54
CA SER A 407 -31.85 -15.80 7.57
C SER A 407 -30.86 -16.91 7.17
N LEU A 408 -29.59 -16.72 7.52
CA LEU A 408 -28.54 -17.69 7.21
C LEU A 408 -28.67 -18.92 8.12
N VAL A 409 -29.16 -20.03 7.57
CA VAL A 409 -29.23 -21.31 8.29
C VAL A 409 -27.89 -22.04 8.27
N LYS A 410 -27.25 -22.16 7.09
CA LYS A 410 -25.99 -22.88 6.89
C LYS A 410 -25.17 -22.24 5.77
N HIS A 411 -23.85 -22.18 5.93
CA HIS A 411 -22.91 -21.67 4.91
C HIS A 411 -21.72 -22.61 4.75
N ALA A 412 -21.25 -22.79 3.51
CA ALA A 412 -20.08 -23.62 3.20
C ALA A 412 -18.80 -23.15 3.92
N PHE A 413 -18.68 -21.84 4.18
CA PHE A 413 -17.55 -21.27 4.92
C PHE A 413 -17.46 -21.81 6.35
N LYS A 414 -18.59 -22.18 6.99
CA LYS A 414 -18.57 -22.83 8.31
C LYS A 414 -17.88 -24.20 8.27
N ALA A 415 -17.81 -24.82 7.09
CA ALA A 415 -17.07 -26.07 6.85
C ALA A 415 -15.66 -25.83 6.28
N GLY A 416 -15.15 -24.60 6.30
CA GLY A 416 -13.80 -24.26 5.82
C GLY A 416 -13.65 -24.18 4.30
N ILE A 417 -14.74 -24.32 3.54
CA ILE A 417 -14.73 -24.13 2.09
C ILE A 417 -14.52 -22.64 1.82
N LYS A 418 -13.49 -22.29 1.06
CA LYS A 418 -13.22 -20.90 0.67
C LYS A 418 -14.07 -20.50 -0.52
N ALA A 419 -14.28 -19.21 -0.67
CA ALA A 419 -14.87 -18.61 -1.86
C ALA A 419 -14.15 -19.05 -3.14
N GLN A 420 -14.93 -19.31 -4.18
CA GLN A 420 -14.53 -19.78 -5.48
C GLN A 420 -14.74 -18.67 -6.51
N LYS A 421 -13.79 -18.56 -7.42
CA LYS A 421 -13.84 -17.60 -8.52
C LYS A 421 -15.01 -17.93 -9.45
N GLY A 422 -15.85 -16.94 -9.76
CA GLY A 422 -17.04 -17.09 -10.61
C GLY A 422 -18.29 -17.60 -9.88
N VAL A 423 -18.21 -17.85 -8.58
CA VAL A 423 -19.37 -18.22 -7.75
C VAL A 423 -19.62 -17.16 -6.68
N GLU A 424 -18.60 -16.82 -5.88
CA GLU A 424 -18.67 -15.75 -4.88
C GLU A 424 -17.92 -14.47 -5.28
N PHE A 425 -17.09 -14.53 -6.33
CA PHE A 425 -16.23 -13.43 -6.81
C PHE A 425 -16.28 -13.26 -8.33
#